data_AF-A0A0U5IE32-F1
#
_entry.id   AF-A0A0U5IE32-F1
#
_cell.length_a   1.000
_cell.length_b   1.000
_cell.length_c   1.000
_cell.angle_alpha   90.00
_cell.angle_beta   90.00
_cell.angle_gamma   90.00
#
_symmetry.space_group_name_H-M   'P 1'
#
loop_
_entity.id
_entity.type
_entity.pdbx_description
1 polymer ?
#
loop_
_entity_poly.entity_id
_entity_poly.type
_entity_poly.pdbx_seq_one_letter_code
_entity_poly.pdbx_strand_id
1 'polypeptide(L)'
;MKKTKRNQEDDLLPEYDLNALRARKSDPERRIFPQQGVVLASDFASAFPESNAVNEALRFLLRVAKQGEAISHPVADAVDRFLALMDAEPSASPDLEPLIRTLDEMAWLAHQIRQEETEGDDQPNSDEPVRDHWTASTRKAAAWVGHVGSVDRADCEKFECPVSDLSEIIDDLGLIQWRFRSTSEADVLFHYKLGFMTHWGHHLRRAQSALHAWYW
;
A
#
# COMPACT_ATOMS: atom_id res chain seq x y z
N MET A 1 10.12 -1.94 58.05
CA MET A 1 9.85 -1.87 56.59
C MET A 1 8.36 -1.69 56.36
N LYS A 2 8.01 -0.77 55.46
CA LYS A 2 6.66 -0.23 55.23
C LYS A 2 5.74 -1.27 54.57
N LYS A 3 4.49 -1.37 55.02
CA LYS A 3 3.42 -2.11 54.33
C LYS A 3 2.96 -1.29 53.15
N THR A 4 3.21 -1.76 51.93
CA THR A 4 2.71 -1.13 50.71
C THR A 4 1.23 -1.47 50.55
N LYS A 5 0.34 -0.54 50.94
CA LYS A 5 -1.07 -0.56 50.53
C LYS A 5 -1.10 -0.21 49.04
N ARG A 6 -1.43 -1.17 48.19
CA ARG A 6 -1.72 -0.93 46.78
C ARG A 6 -3.22 -0.66 46.70
N ASN A 7 -3.61 0.61 46.88
CA ASN A 7 -4.91 1.11 46.42
C ASN A 7 -4.79 1.23 44.90
N GLN A 8 -5.18 0.19 44.18
CA GLN A 8 -5.68 0.34 42.82
C GLN A 8 -7.19 0.25 42.96
N GLU A 9 -7.88 1.35 42.67
CA GLU A 9 -9.33 1.33 42.50
C GLU A 9 -9.60 0.36 41.35
N ASP A 10 -10.28 -0.73 41.69
CA ASP A 10 -10.56 -1.84 40.80
C ASP A 10 -11.74 -1.41 39.92
N ASP A 11 -11.45 -0.96 38.69
CA ASP A 11 -12.44 -0.53 37.69
C ASP A 11 -13.30 -1.69 37.13
N LEU A 12 -13.29 -2.84 37.80
CA LEU A 12 -14.12 -3.98 37.43
C LEU A 12 -15.59 -3.65 37.68
N LEU A 13 -16.43 -3.92 36.66
CA LEU A 13 -17.88 -3.88 36.82
C LEU A 13 -18.29 -4.80 37.99
N PRO A 14 -19.35 -4.46 38.74
CA PRO A 14 -19.75 -5.21 39.95
C PRO A 14 -19.95 -6.71 39.73
N GLU A 15 -20.27 -7.13 38.51
CA GLU A 15 -20.44 -8.52 38.10
C GLU A 15 -19.13 -9.32 38.00
N TYR A 16 -17.98 -8.65 37.96
CA TYR A 16 -16.64 -9.25 37.94
C TYR A 16 -15.87 -9.08 39.27
N ASP A 17 -16.53 -8.66 40.35
CA ASP A 17 -15.90 -8.60 41.68
C ASP A 17 -15.67 -10.02 42.24
N LEU A 18 -14.45 -10.50 42.08
CA LEU A 18 -14.02 -11.84 42.48
C LEU A 18 -13.91 -11.99 44.01
N ASN A 19 -14.00 -10.90 44.79
CA ASN A 19 -13.92 -10.95 46.26
C ASN A 19 -15.17 -11.58 46.89
N ALA A 20 -16.29 -11.64 46.16
CA ALA A 20 -17.51 -12.32 46.58
C ALA A 20 -17.48 -13.84 46.33
N LEU A 21 -16.47 -14.36 45.62
CA LEU A 21 -16.38 -15.78 45.28
C LEU A 21 -15.89 -16.59 46.48
N ARG A 22 -16.78 -17.44 47.00
CA ARG A 22 -16.47 -18.38 48.09
C ARG A 22 -15.62 -19.53 47.53
N ALA A 23 -14.32 -19.54 47.85
CA ALA A 23 -13.42 -20.62 47.45
C ALA A 23 -13.97 -21.98 47.94
N ARG A 24 -14.45 -22.81 47.00
CA ARG A 24 -14.80 -24.21 47.26
C ARG A 24 -13.52 -25.04 47.25
N LYS A 25 -13.36 -25.93 48.23
CA LYS A 25 -12.28 -26.94 48.24
C LYS A 25 -12.32 -27.69 46.91
N SER A 26 -11.22 -27.61 46.17
CA SER A 26 -11.02 -28.38 44.95
C SER A 26 -10.80 -29.83 45.38
N ASP A 27 -11.79 -30.67 45.10
CA ASP A 27 -11.70 -32.12 45.24
C ASP A 27 -10.68 -32.63 44.20
N PRO A 28 -9.68 -33.45 44.58
CA PRO A 28 -8.72 -34.01 43.62
C PRO A 28 -9.37 -34.77 42.45
N GLU A 29 -10.62 -35.23 42.58
CA GLU A 29 -11.39 -35.84 41.48
C GLU A 29 -11.98 -34.84 40.48
N ARG A 30 -11.99 -33.53 40.77
CA ARG A 30 -12.48 -32.47 39.85
C ARG A 30 -11.41 -31.94 38.87
N ARG A 31 -10.33 -32.68 38.64
CA ARG A 31 -9.29 -32.32 37.66
C ARG A 31 -9.68 -32.51 36.20
N ILE A 32 -10.87 -33.04 35.92
CA ILE A 32 -11.31 -33.29 34.56
C ILE A 32 -12.45 -32.32 34.27
N PHE A 33 -12.16 -31.30 33.48
CA PHE A 33 -13.15 -30.56 32.71
C PHE A 33 -13.18 -31.17 31.30
N PRO A 34 -14.02 -32.17 31.00
CA PRO A 34 -14.07 -32.74 29.65
C PRO A 34 -15.17 -32.11 28.79
N GLN A 35 -15.91 -31.10 29.27
CA GLN A 35 -17.15 -30.66 28.61
C GLN A 35 -17.23 -29.17 28.23
N GLN A 36 -16.26 -28.34 28.63
CA GLN A 36 -16.32 -26.88 28.39
C GLN A 36 -15.01 -26.29 27.84
N GLY A 37 -14.12 -27.13 27.32
CA GLY A 37 -12.91 -26.71 26.62
C GLY A 37 -12.92 -27.24 25.19
N VAL A 38 -12.51 -26.41 24.23
CA VAL A 38 -12.24 -26.87 22.87
C VAL A 38 -10.98 -27.75 22.92
N VAL A 39 -11.16 -29.06 22.72
CA VAL A 39 -10.04 -30.00 22.64
C VAL A 39 -9.56 -30.03 21.20
N LEU A 40 -8.31 -29.62 20.97
CA LEU A 40 -7.66 -29.78 19.67
C LEU A 40 -7.53 -31.27 19.35
N ALA A 41 -7.71 -31.64 18.08
CA ALA A 41 -7.45 -33.01 17.65
C ALA A 41 -5.99 -33.42 17.94
N SER A 42 -5.74 -34.72 18.14
CA SER A 42 -4.46 -35.25 18.65
C SER A 42 -3.24 -34.87 17.79
N ASP A 43 -3.46 -34.76 16.48
CA ASP A 43 -2.50 -34.28 15.49
C ASP A 43 -2.21 -32.78 15.65
N PHE A 44 -3.24 -31.95 15.86
CA PHE A 44 -3.09 -30.52 16.14
C PHE A 44 -2.41 -30.25 17.49
N ALA A 45 -2.74 -31.01 18.53
CA ALA A 45 -2.10 -30.88 19.84
C ALA A 45 -0.61 -31.28 19.80
N SER A 46 -0.25 -32.23 18.93
CA SER A 46 1.14 -32.63 18.69
C SER A 46 1.91 -31.60 17.86
N ALA A 47 1.25 -31.00 16.87
CA ALA A 47 1.85 -29.98 16.00
C ALA A 47 1.97 -28.59 16.65
N PHE A 48 1.05 -28.26 17.58
CA PHE A 48 1.03 -26.98 18.30
C PHE A 48 0.94 -27.23 19.81
N PRO A 49 2.06 -27.61 20.46
CA PRO A 49 2.08 -27.96 21.88
C PRO A 49 1.77 -26.77 22.80
N GLU A 50 2.10 -25.57 22.34
CA GLU A 50 1.94 -24.32 23.08
C GLU A 50 0.90 -23.43 22.40
N SER A 51 0.08 -22.75 23.22
CA SER A 51 -0.97 -21.83 22.73
C SER A 51 -0.39 -20.68 21.88
N ASN A 52 0.85 -20.28 22.12
CA ASN A 52 1.54 -19.27 21.32
C ASN A 52 1.86 -19.76 19.89
N ALA A 53 2.08 -21.06 19.69
CA ALA A 53 2.40 -21.63 18.37
C ALA A 53 1.20 -21.55 17.42
N VAL A 54 -0.03 -21.71 17.95
CA VAL A 54 -1.27 -21.54 17.20
C VAL A 54 -1.43 -20.09 16.73
N ASN A 55 -1.19 -19.13 17.63
CA ASN A 55 -1.26 -17.71 17.29
C ASN A 55 -0.21 -17.32 16.24
N GLU A 56 1.01 -17.85 16.34
CA GLU A 56 2.04 -17.64 15.32
C GLU A 56 1.70 -18.29 13.97
N ALA A 57 1.07 -19.48 13.98
CA ALA A 57 0.60 -20.12 12.77
C ALA A 57 -0.54 -19.32 12.11
N LEU A 58 -1.50 -18.81 12.88
CA LEU A 58 -2.56 -17.93 12.38
C LEU A 58 -1.98 -16.62 11.84
N ARG A 59 -1.04 -15.98 12.54
CA ARG A 59 -0.35 -14.78 12.04
C ARG A 59 0.45 -15.08 10.77
N PHE A 60 1.08 -16.24 10.69
CA PHE A 60 1.78 -16.69 9.50
C PHE A 60 0.81 -16.91 8.33
N LEU A 61 -0.30 -17.60 8.54
CA LEU A 61 -1.34 -17.78 7.53
C LEU A 61 -1.96 -16.45 7.10
N LEU A 62 -2.17 -15.50 8.02
CA LEU A 62 -2.60 -14.14 7.67
C LEU A 62 -1.54 -13.39 6.86
N ARG A 63 -0.25 -13.56 7.15
CA ARG A 63 0.84 -13.00 6.32
C ARG A 63 0.86 -13.63 4.93
N VAL A 64 0.75 -14.95 4.84
CA VAL A 64 0.74 -15.69 3.57
C VAL A 64 -0.52 -15.40 2.76
N ALA A 65 -1.69 -15.30 3.41
CA ALA A 65 -2.94 -14.93 2.76
C ALA A 65 -2.89 -13.47 2.27
N LYS A 66 -2.39 -12.52 3.07
CA LYS A 66 -2.13 -11.15 2.58
C LYS A 66 -1.12 -11.10 1.42
N GLN A 67 -0.19 -12.05 1.34
CA GLN A 67 0.78 -12.15 0.25
C GLN A 67 0.24 -12.90 -0.98
N GLY A 68 -0.68 -13.85 -0.80
CA GLY A 68 -1.21 -14.72 -1.86
C GLY A 68 -2.61 -14.32 -2.36
N GLU A 69 -3.31 -13.50 -1.60
CA GLU A 69 -4.62 -12.91 -1.87
C GLU A 69 -4.45 -11.38 -1.87
N ALA A 70 -3.43 -10.89 -2.56
CA ALA A 70 -3.50 -9.53 -3.06
C ALA A 70 -4.62 -9.53 -4.10
N ILE A 71 -5.84 -9.19 -3.67
CA ILE A 71 -6.77 -8.53 -4.57
C ILE A 71 -6.00 -7.29 -5.01
N SER A 72 -5.32 -7.39 -6.14
CA SER A 72 -4.51 -6.29 -6.63
C SER A 72 -5.48 -5.13 -6.86
N HIS A 73 -5.23 -4.02 -6.20
CA HIS A 73 -6.07 -2.85 -6.36
C HIS A 73 -5.89 -2.36 -7.81
N PRO A 74 -6.95 -2.02 -8.57
CA PRO A 74 -6.82 -1.59 -9.97
C PRO A 74 -5.82 -0.44 -10.17
N VAL A 75 -5.73 0.46 -9.19
CA VAL A 75 -4.70 1.52 -9.15
C VAL A 75 -3.28 0.97 -9.04
N ALA A 76 -3.04 -0.02 -8.18
CA ALA A 76 -1.72 -0.66 -8.06
C ALA A 76 -1.32 -1.32 -9.38
N ASP A 77 -2.25 -2.07 -9.99
CA ASP A 77 -2.06 -2.71 -11.27
C ASP A 77 -1.73 -1.73 -12.40
N ALA A 78 -2.44 -0.59 -12.48
CA ALA A 78 -2.19 0.43 -13.49
C ALA A 78 -0.84 1.15 -13.27
N VAL A 79 -0.51 1.46 -12.02
CA VAL A 79 0.79 2.06 -11.66
C VAL A 79 1.94 1.12 -11.99
N ASP A 80 1.83 -0.17 -11.64
CA ASP A 80 2.85 -1.18 -11.93
C ASP A 80 3.04 -1.36 -13.44
N ARG A 81 1.96 -1.41 -14.21
CA ARG A 81 2.04 -1.45 -15.68
C ARG A 81 2.73 -0.22 -16.26
N PHE A 82 2.39 0.97 -15.78
CA PHE A 82 3.03 2.20 -16.23
C PHE A 82 4.53 2.21 -15.93
N LEU A 83 4.92 1.91 -14.69
CA LEU A 83 6.32 1.92 -14.29
C LEU A 83 7.12 0.84 -15.04
N ALA A 84 6.53 -0.36 -15.22
CA ALA A 84 7.14 -1.42 -16.03
C ALA A 84 7.31 -1.01 -17.50
N LEU A 85 6.36 -0.26 -18.07
CA LEU A 85 6.47 0.30 -19.42
C LEU A 85 7.64 1.30 -19.50
N MET A 86 7.77 2.18 -18.51
CA MET A 86 8.87 3.17 -18.45
C MET A 86 10.23 2.54 -18.16
N ASP A 87 10.27 1.38 -17.52
CA ASP A 87 11.49 0.59 -17.31
C ASP A 87 11.91 -0.22 -18.53
N ALA A 88 10.98 -0.54 -19.42
CA ALA A 88 11.29 -1.22 -20.66
C ALA A 88 12.09 -0.29 -21.59
N GLU A 89 13.15 -0.81 -22.21
CA GLU A 89 13.86 -0.09 -23.28
C GLU A 89 12.97 -0.06 -24.53
N PRO A 90 12.47 1.12 -24.96
CA PRO A 90 11.67 1.22 -26.17
C PRO A 90 12.53 0.93 -27.41
N SER A 91 11.91 0.39 -28.44
CA SER A 91 12.51 0.36 -29.78
C SER A 91 12.81 1.79 -30.28
N ALA A 92 13.67 1.93 -31.29
CA ALA A 92 14.05 3.24 -31.84
C ALA A 92 12.87 4.13 -32.31
N SER A 93 11.72 3.52 -32.62
CA SER A 93 10.44 4.19 -32.86
C SER A 93 9.37 3.46 -32.04
N PRO A 94 9.21 3.79 -30.74
CA PRO A 94 8.24 3.12 -29.89
C PRO A 94 6.82 3.36 -30.38
N ASP A 95 5.99 2.33 -30.30
CA ASP A 95 4.56 2.49 -30.33
C ASP A 95 4.12 3.21 -29.03
N LEU A 96 3.53 4.39 -29.18
CA LEU A 96 3.09 5.22 -28.05
C LEU A 96 1.70 4.81 -27.54
N GLU A 97 0.95 3.97 -28.27
CA GLU A 97 -0.40 3.57 -27.87
C GLU A 97 -0.48 2.95 -26.47
N PRO A 98 0.42 2.02 -26.07
CA PRO A 98 0.40 1.46 -24.72
C PRO A 98 0.59 2.52 -23.62
N LEU A 99 1.46 3.51 -23.88
CA LEU A 99 1.70 4.61 -22.95
C LEU A 99 0.46 5.48 -22.80
N ILE A 100 -0.14 5.90 -23.93
CA ILE A 100 -1.35 6.73 -23.95
C ILE A 100 -2.49 6.03 -23.20
N ARG A 101 -2.77 4.76 -23.52
CA ARG A 101 -3.83 3.98 -22.86
C ARG A 101 -3.62 3.85 -21.35
N THR A 102 -2.37 3.63 -20.92
CA THR A 102 -2.07 3.49 -19.50
C THR A 102 -2.25 4.82 -18.76
N LEU A 103 -1.87 5.94 -19.36
CA LEU A 103 -2.13 7.27 -18.78
C LEU A 103 -3.63 7.56 -18.67
N ASP A 104 -4.43 7.24 -19.70
CA ASP A 104 -5.88 7.40 -19.67
C ASP A 104 -6.53 6.56 -18.57
N GLU A 105 -6.11 5.31 -18.44
CA GLU A 105 -6.60 4.40 -17.40
C GLU A 105 -6.33 4.95 -16.00
N MET A 106 -5.11 5.42 -15.73
CA MET A 106 -4.76 6.00 -14.43
C MET A 106 -5.59 7.25 -14.11
N ALA A 107 -5.78 8.13 -15.09
CA ALA A 107 -6.65 9.29 -14.90
C ALA A 107 -8.12 8.88 -14.62
N TRP A 108 -8.62 7.86 -15.32
CA TRP A 108 -9.96 7.32 -15.08
C TRP A 108 -10.09 6.75 -13.66
N LEU A 109 -9.11 5.94 -13.22
CA LEU A 109 -9.08 5.35 -11.89
C LEU A 109 -9.05 6.42 -10.77
N ALA A 110 -8.28 7.50 -10.95
CA ALA A 110 -8.26 8.60 -10.00
C ALA A 110 -9.65 9.24 -9.77
N HIS A 111 -10.48 9.26 -10.81
CA HIS A 111 -11.87 9.73 -10.72
C HIS A 111 -12.83 8.70 -10.10
N GLN A 112 -12.48 7.41 -10.06
CA GLN A 112 -13.31 6.37 -9.45
C GLN A 112 -13.14 6.28 -7.92
N ILE A 113 -12.01 6.74 -7.37
CA ILE A 113 -11.74 6.68 -5.93
C ILE A 113 -12.75 7.54 -5.17
N ARG A 114 -13.58 6.90 -4.34
CA ARG A 114 -14.55 7.59 -3.52
C ARG A 114 -13.91 8.19 -2.26
N GLN A 115 -14.60 9.14 -1.63
CA GLN A 115 -14.08 9.78 -0.42
C GLN A 115 -13.95 8.76 0.73
N GLU A 116 -14.91 7.84 0.86
CA GLU A 116 -14.92 6.88 1.96
C GLU A 116 -13.73 5.89 1.89
N GLU A 117 -13.19 5.67 0.69
CA GLU A 117 -12.02 4.80 0.45
C GLU A 117 -10.70 5.46 0.89
N THR A 118 -10.71 6.76 1.19
CA THR A 118 -9.51 7.54 1.56
C THR A 118 -9.43 7.86 3.05
N GLU A 119 -10.43 7.44 3.82
CA GLU A 119 -10.51 7.69 5.27
C GLU A 119 -9.75 6.60 6.03
N GLY A 120 -8.47 6.84 6.30
CA GLY A 120 -7.61 6.01 7.13
C GLY A 120 -6.60 6.85 7.91
N ASP A 121 -6.28 6.45 9.14
CA ASP A 121 -5.34 7.17 10.04
C ASP A 121 -4.06 6.35 10.25
N ASP A 122 -3.44 5.93 9.16
CA ASP A 122 -2.23 5.10 9.21
C ASP A 122 -0.98 5.91 8.89
N GLN A 123 0.02 5.77 9.75
CA GLN A 123 1.35 6.32 9.53
C GLN A 123 2.22 5.26 8.82
N PRO A 124 3.10 5.64 7.85
CA PRO A 124 3.95 4.68 7.16
C PRO A 124 4.83 3.87 8.12
N ASN A 125 4.95 2.57 7.83
CA ASN A 125 5.74 1.63 8.63
C ASN A 125 7.26 1.74 8.39
N SER A 126 7.69 2.61 7.48
CA SER A 126 9.08 2.85 7.10
C SER A 126 9.26 4.26 6.56
N ASP A 127 10.49 4.76 6.59
CA ASP A 127 10.82 6.09 6.06
C ASP A 127 10.50 6.19 4.56
N GLU A 128 9.83 7.28 4.17
CA GLU A 128 9.53 7.58 2.78
C GLU A 128 10.82 7.70 1.96
N PRO A 129 10.90 7.10 0.76
CA PRO A 129 12.10 7.20 -0.07
C PRO A 129 12.38 8.65 -0.44
N VAL A 130 13.66 9.04 -0.36
CA VAL A 130 14.10 10.38 -0.78
C VAL A 130 13.94 10.50 -2.30
N ARG A 131 13.21 11.53 -2.75
CA ARG A 131 13.09 11.94 -4.15
C ARG A 131 14.42 12.50 -4.67
N ASP A 132 15.36 11.63 -5.05
CA ASP A 132 16.67 12.06 -5.58
C ASP A 132 17.03 11.36 -6.91
N HIS A 133 16.01 10.89 -7.63
CA HIS A 133 16.16 10.07 -8.85
C HIS A 133 15.74 10.79 -10.13
N TRP A 134 15.62 12.13 -10.11
CA TRP A 134 15.26 12.94 -11.30
C TRP A 134 16.04 12.53 -12.55
N THR A 135 17.34 12.26 -12.41
CA THR A 135 18.20 11.85 -13.54
C THR A 135 17.78 10.50 -14.13
N ALA A 136 17.32 9.56 -13.31
CA ALA A 136 16.87 8.25 -13.75
C ALA A 136 15.49 8.32 -14.42
N SER A 137 14.53 9.02 -13.81
CA SER A 137 13.18 9.21 -14.38
C SER A 137 13.24 10.00 -15.69
N THR A 138 14.06 11.05 -15.77
CA THR A 138 14.34 11.79 -17.01
C THR A 138 14.89 10.90 -18.11
N ARG A 139 15.82 9.99 -17.78
CA ARG A 139 16.38 9.07 -18.79
C ARG A 139 15.32 8.12 -19.34
N LYS A 140 14.48 7.55 -18.48
CA LYS A 140 13.36 6.68 -18.88
C LYS A 140 12.38 7.44 -19.79
N ALA A 141 11.95 8.62 -19.36
CA ALA A 141 11.07 9.48 -20.14
C ALA A 141 11.69 9.85 -21.50
N ALA A 142 12.97 10.23 -21.54
CA ALA A 142 13.67 10.57 -22.78
C ALA A 142 13.79 9.40 -23.75
N ALA A 143 13.89 8.15 -23.26
CA ALA A 143 13.88 6.99 -24.15
C ALA A 143 12.54 6.88 -24.90
N TRP A 144 11.44 7.17 -24.22
CA TRP A 144 10.08 7.06 -24.78
C TRP A 144 9.67 8.23 -25.66
N VAL A 145 10.02 9.47 -25.28
CA VAL A 145 9.53 10.67 -25.98
C VAL A 145 10.62 11.65 -26.39
N GLY A 146 11.89 11.39 -26.07
CA GLY A 146 13.00 12.30 -26.36
C GLY A 146 13.37 12.41 -27.85
N HIS A 147 12.91 11.47 -28.67
CA HIS A 147 13.01 11.54 -30.13
C HIS A 147 11.83 12.29 -30.76
N VAL A 148 10.73 12.46 -30.02
CA VAL A 148 9.52 13.12 -30.48
C VAL A 148 9.67 14.61 -30.20
N GLY A 149 10.32 15.30 -31.13
CA GLY A 149 10.62 16.72 -31.02
C GLY A 149 12.10 16.98 -30.79
N SER A 150 12.86 17.02 -31.88
CA SER A 150 14.00 17.95 -31.98
C SER A 150 13.45 19.38 -32.07
N VAL A 151 12.71 19.82 -31.06
CA VAL A 151 12.61 21.25 -30.80
C VAL A 151 13.94 21.58 -30.16
N ASP A 152 14.67 22.52 -30.76
CA ASP A 152 16.01 22.87 -30.34
C ASP A 152 16.04 23.06 -28.81
N ARG A 153 17.03 22.47 -28.13
CA ARG A 153 17.04 22.38 -26.65
C ARG A 153 16.96 23.75 -25.96
N ALA A 154 17.24 24.82 -26.71
CA ALA A 154 17.12 26.22 -26.33
C ALA A 154 15.67 26.74 -26.21
N ASP A 155 14.71 26.13 -26.90
CA ASP A 155 13.29 26.53 -26.86
C ASP A 155 12.48 25.75 -25.82
N CYS A 156 13.03 24.66 -25.26
CA CYS A 156 12.43 23.91 -24.14
C CYS A 156 12.43 24.66 -22.80
N GLU A 157 13.01 25.86 -22.72
CA GLU A 157 13.05 26.66 -21.49
C GLU A 157 11.70 27.24 -21.09
N LYS A 158 10.66 27.14 -21.93
CA LYS A 158 9.35 27.69 -21.65
C LYS A 158 8.27 26.65 -21.85
N PHE A 159 8.04 25.84 -20.82
CA PHE A 159 6.80 25.09 -20.56
C PHE A 159 6.31 24.20 -21.71
N GLU A 160 6.33 22.88 -21.47
CA GLU A 160 5.71 21.78 -22.26
C GLU A 160 6.78 20.87 -22.90
N CYS A 161 7.61 20.27 -22.04
CA CYS A 161 8.52 19.21 -22.45
C CYS A 161 7.96 17.88 -21.93
N PRO A 162 7.45 16.99 -22.80
CA PRO A 162 6.87 15.71 -22.39
C PRO A 162 7.87 14.80 -21.67
N VAL A 163 9.17 14.97 -21.91
CA VAL A 163 10.20 14.29 -21.10
C VAL A 163 10.12 14.72 -19.64
N SER A 164 10.00 16.03 -19.38
CA SER A 164 9.88 16.56 -18.01
C SER A 164 8.55 16.18 -17.39
N ASP A 165 7.46 16.23 -18.15
CA ASP A 165 6.15 15.84 -17.61
C ASP A 165 6.10 14.34 -17.27
N LEU A 166 6.66 13.47 -18.13
CA LEU A 166 6.75 12.04 -17.83
C LEU A 166 7.72 11.73 -16.69
N SER A 167 8.83 12.45 -16.53
CA SER A 167 9.74 12.23 -15.40
C SER A 167 9.08 12.51 -14.06
N GLU A 168 8.31 13.61 -13.97
CA GLU A 168 7.54 13.95 -12.77
C GLU A 168 6.47 12.90 -12.45
N ILE A 169 5.77 12.40 -13.48
CA ILE A 169 4.79 11.31 -13.32
C ILE A 169 5.46 10.03 -12.82
N ILE A 170 6.63 9.68 -13.36
CA ILE A 170 7.40 8.50 -12.92
C ILE A 170 7.77 8.60 -11.45
N ASP A 171 8.27 9.76 -11.00
CA ASP A 171 8.71 9.95 -9.61
C ASP A 171 7.51 9.96 -8.64
N ASP A 172 6.41 10.62 -9.00
CA ASP A 172 5.17 10.60 -8.21
C ASP A 172 4.59 9.19 -8.09
N LEU A 173 4.48 8.46 -9.21
CA LEU A 173 3.90 7.11 -9.20
C LEU A 173 4.83 6.06 -8.60
N GLY A 174 6.15 6.27 -8.65
CA GLY A 174 7.12 5.47 -7.90
C GLY A 174 6.89 5.55 -6.39
N LEU A 175 6.54 6.74 -5.88
CA LEU A 175 6.14 6.92 -4.49
C LEU A 175 4.82 6.19 -4.17
N ILE A 176 3.83 6.25 -5.06
CA ILE A 176 2.57 5.50 -4.90
C ILE A 176 2.82 3.99 -4.85
N GLN A 177 3.65 3.45 -5.75
CA GLN A 177 4.04 2.03 -5.73
C GLN A 177 4.74 1.64 -4.41
N TRP A 178 5.59 2.52 -3.88
CA TRP A 178 6.18 2.30 -2.56
C TRP A 178 5.11 2.31 -1.46
N ARG A 179 4.16 3.23 -1.47
CA ARG A 179 3.07 3.30 -0.47
C ARG A 179 2.23 2.04 -0.45
N PHE A 180 1.88 1.46 -1.61
CA PHE A 180 1.17 0.16 -1.67
C PHE A 180 1.86 -0.97 -0.90
N ARG A 181 3.18 -0.88 -0.70
CA ARG A 181 3.97 -1.88 0.05
C ARG A 181 4.23 -1.49 1.51
N SER A 182 3.96 -0.24 1.89
CA SER A 182 4.47 0.37 3.12
C SER A 182 3.39 1.00 4.00
N THR A 183 2.21 1.30 3.45
CA THR A 183 1.07 1.95 4.12
C THR A 183 -0.21 1.15 3.89
N SER A 184 -1.33 1.63 4.44
CA SER A 184 -2.65 1.03 4.18
C SER A 184 -3.21 1.47 2.84
N GLU A 185 -4.18 0.70 2.33
CA GLU A 185 -4.86 1.00 1.08
C GLU A 185 -5.45 2.42 1.08
N ALA A 186 -6.11 2.83 2.16
CA ALA A 186 -6.72 4.15 2.27
C ALA A 186 -5.72 5.30 2.14
N ASP A 187 -4.54 5.19 2.78
CA ASP A 187 -3.45 6.16 2.64
C ASP A 187 -2.97 6.26 1.19
N VAL A 188 -2.77 5.11 0.53
CA VAL A 188 -2.30 5.09 -0.86
C VAL A 188 -3.32 5.73 -1.79
N LEU A 189 -4.61 5.39 -1.65
CA LEU A 189 -5.68 5.93 -2.49
C LEU A 189 -5.86 7.43 -2.26
N PHE A 190 -5.73 7.89 -1.01
CA PHE A 190 -5.70 9.30 -0.68
C PHE A 190 -4.56 10.01 -1.43
N HIS A 191 -3.33 9.52 -1.31
CA HIS A 191 -2.16 10.15 -1.94
C HIS A 191 -2.18 10.06 -3.47
N TYR A 192 -2.68 8.97 -4.04
CA TYR A 192 -2.85 8.82 -5.48
C TYR A 192 -3.82 9.88 -6.02
N LYS A 193 -5.00 10.00 -5.40
CA LYS A 193 -6.02 11.00 -5.77
C LYS A 193 -5.55 12.42 -5.51
N LEU A 194 -4.92 12.69 -4.37
CA LEU A 194 -4.40 14.00 -4.03
C LEU A 194 -3.30 14.44 -5.02
N GLY A 195 -2.38 13.54 -5.35
CA GLY A 195 -1.34 13.81 -6.35
C GLY A 195 -1.94 14.05 -7.74
N PHE A 196 -3.00 13.33 -8.11
CA PHE A 196 -3.69 13.58 -9.38
C PHE A 196 -4.28 14.99 -9.42
N MET A 197 -4.90 15.42 -8.31
CA MET A 197 -5.55 16.73 -8.23
C MET A 197 -4.57 17.90 -8.15
N THR A 198 -3.35 17.68 -7.65
CA THR A 198 -2.44 18.77 -7.30
C THR A 198 -1.10 18.77 -8.05
N HIS A 199 -0.67 17.63 -8.62
CA HIS A 199 0.66 17.48 -9.21
C HIS A 199 0.68 16.58 -10.45
N TRP A 200 0.91 15.26 -10.35
CA TRP A 200 1.07 14.39 -11.53
C TRP A 200 -0.10 14.43 -12.51
N GLY A 201 -1.32 14.74 -12.07
CA GLY A 201 -2.44 14.91 -13.00
C GLY A 201 -2.28 16.10 -13.95
N HIS A 202 -1.64 17.19 -13.52
CA HIS A 202 -1.31 18.32 -14.41
C HIS A 202 -0.28 17.92 -15.45
N HIS A 203 0.78 17.24 -15.03
CA HIS A 203 1.81 16.70 -15.93
C HIS A 203 1.20 15.71 -16.92
N LEU A 204 0.30 14.82 -16.45
CA LEU A 204 -0.39 13.86 -17.29
C LEU A 204 -1.17 14.55 -18.40
N ARG A 205 -1.96 15.60 -18.10
CA ARG A 205 -2.73 16.30 -19.15
C ARG A 205 -1.83 16.96 -20.19
N ARG A 206 -0.70 17.51 -19.79
CA ARG A 206 0.28 18.12 -20.71
C ARG A 206 0.96 17.06 -21.57
N ALA A 207 1.42 15.97 -20.96
CA ALA A 207 2.00 14.83 -21.66
C ALA A 207 1.00 14.23 -22.67
N GLN A 208 -0.26 14.01 -22.27
CA GLN A 208 -1.31 13.51 -23.15
C GLN A 208 -1.59 14.43 -24.34
N SER A 209 -1.61 15.75 -24.12
CA SER A 209 -1.80 16.71 -25.21
C SER A 209 -0.68 16.61 -26.25
N ALA A 210 0.58 16.49 -25.80
CA ALA A 210 1.70 16.32 -26.71
C ALA A 210 1.68 14.96 -27.42
N LEU A 211 1.47 13.87 -26.67
CA LEU A 211 1.37 12.52 -27.23
C LEU A 211 0.24 12.43 -28.26
N HIS A 212 -0.90 13.07 -28.01
CA HIS A 212 -2.00 13.10 -28.96
C HIS A 212 -1.66 13.90 -30.23
N ALA A 213 -0.92 15.02 -30.10
CA ALA A 213 -0.47 15.78 -31.26
C ALA A 213 0.57 15.04 -32.12
N TRP A 214 1.18 13.98 -31.58
CA TRP A 214 2.25 13.23 -32.23
C TRP A 214 1.81 11.88 -32.78
N TYR A 215 0.89 11.20 -32.08
CA TYR A 215 0.40 9.88 -32.48
C TYR A 215 -0.63 9.94 -33.63
N TRP A 216 -1.33 11.07 -33.76
CA TRP A 216 -2.32 11.34 -34.80
C TRP A 216 -1.96 12.58 -35.61
#